data_AF-A0A9D7I213-F1
#
_entry.id   AF-A0A9D7I213-F1
#
_cell.length_a   1.000
_cell.length_b   1.000
_cell.length_c   1.000
_cell.angle_alpha   90.00
_cell.angle_beta   90.00
_cell.angle_gamma   90.00
#
_symmetry.space_group_name_H-M   'P 1'
#
loop_
_entity.id
_entity.type
_entity.pdbx_description
1 polymer ?
#
loop_
_entity_poly.entity_id
_entity_poly.type
_entity_poly.pdbx_seq_one_letter_code
_entity_poly.pdbx_strand_id
1 'polypeptide(L)'
;MKNSNERISANQFENNDQRNPTSSSIQIKNVNGKTPLIVIDGEIVSEEVMAKLDQETIESIDVLKDKSATALYGDKGKDGVLIIKTKAKGLKESNPLVVLDGKIVTKTEMDNLSPHSIESINVLKGKNATDLYAEKGKDGVIIITSKKN
;
A
#
# COMPACT_ATOMS: atom_id res chain seq x y z
N MET A 1 35.33 -51.47 -34.18
CA MET A 1 34.38 -51.25 -33.06
C MET A 1 34.52 -49.78 -32.66
N LYS A 2 33.58 -48.94 -33.10
CA LYS A 2 32.61 -48.20 -32.25
C LYS A 2 33.32 -47.26 -31.24
N ASN A 3 33.41 -45.96 -31.55
CA ASN A 3 32.38 -44.90 -31.31
C ASN A 3 32.54 -44.32 -29.88
N SER A 4 32.50 -43.02 -29.59
CA SER A 4 32.19 -41.80 -30.35
C SER A 4 32.64 -40.60 -29.51
N ASN A 5 33.28 -39.61 -30.13
CA ASN A 5 33.39 -38.27 -29.57
C ASN A 5 31.99 -37.63 -29.64
N GLU A 6 31.38 -37.32 -28.49
CA GLU A 6 30.09 -36.63 -28.46
C GLU A 6 30.24 -35.15 -28.81
N ARG A 7 29.37 -34.75 -29.74
CA ARG A 7 29.33 -33.49 -30.46
C ARG A 7 28.53 -32.46 -29.65
N ILE A 8 28.88 -31.19 -29.84
CA ILE A 8 28.10 -30.03 -29.44
C ILE A 8 26.68 -30.12 -30.05
N SER A 9 25.64 -29.94 -29.23
CA SER A 9 24.30 -29.57 -29.69
C SER A 9 23.78 -28.41 -28.85
N ALA A 10 23.90 -27.22 -29.41
CA ALA A 10 22.97 -26.14 -29.15
C ALA A 10 21.58 -26.62 -29.59
N ASN A 11 20.62 -26.63 -28.67
CA ASN A 11 19.19 -26.39 -28.89
C ASN A 11 18.43 -26.77 -27.62
N GLN A 12 17.93 -25.76 -26.91
CA GLN A 12 16.57 -25.73 -26.36
C GLN A 12 16.33 -24.38 -25.66
N PHE A 13 16.17 -23.34 -26.49
CA PHE A 13 15.30 -22.23 -26.15
C PHE A 13 13.98 -22.49 -26.89
N GLU A 14 13.02 -23.12 -26.23
CA GLU A 14 11.63 -23.04 -26.65
C GLU A 14 10.83 -22.34 -25.57
N ASN A 15 10.53 -21.08 -25.86
CA ASN A 15 9.46 -20.33 -25.21
C ASN A 15 8.14 -21.03 -25.55
N ASN A 16 7.40 -21.49 -24.55
CA ASN A 16 5.97 -21.74 -24.72
C ASN A 16 5.22 -21.26 -23.48
N ASP A 17 4.77 -20.01 -23.55
CA ASP A 17 3.80 -19.40 -22.66
C ASP A 17 2.42 -20.00 -22.97
N GLN A 18 1.89 -20.82 -22.06
CA GLN A 18 0.44 -21.01 -21.95
C GLN A 18 0.04 -20.98 -20.47
N ARG A 19 -0.50 -19.83 -20.08
CA ARG A 19 -1.16 -19.57 -18.81
C ARG A 19 -2.40 -20.46 -18.63
N ASN A 20 -2.52 -21.07 -17.46
CA ASN A 20 -3.83 -21.24 -16.81
C ASN A 20 -3.67 -20.95 -15.30
N PRO A 21 -4.23 -19.85 -14.76
CA PRO A 21 -3.97 -19.41 -13.40
C PRO A 21 -5.01 -20.00 -12.45
N THR A 22 -4.72 -21.14 -11.85
CA THR A 22 -5.52 -21.64 -10.73
C THR A 22 -4.64 -21.74 -9.50
N SER A 23 -4.84 -20.76 -8.62
CA SER A 23 -4.45 -20.74 -7.21
C SER A 23 -2.98 -21.02 -6.92
N SER A 24 -2.10 -20.17 -7.44
CA SER A 24 -0.71 -20.12 -6.97
C SER A 24 -0.71 -19.61 -5.52
N SER A 25 -0.72 -20.54 -4.56
CA SER A 25 -0.19 -20.25 -3.24
C SER A 25 1.28 -19.89 -3.47
N ILE A 26 1.62 -18.61 -3.38
CA ILE A 26 2.99 -18.12 -3.49
C ILE A 26 3.71 -18.61 -2.23
N GLN A 27 4.16 -19.86 -2.24
CA GLN A 27 5.12 -20.35 -1.28
C GLN A 27 6.46 -19.73 -1.67
N ILE A 28 6.81 -18.59 -1.08
CA ILE A 28 8.19 -18.09 -1.12
C ILE A 28 9.01 -19.02 -0.22
N LYS A 29 9.30 -20.23 -0.71
CA LYS A 29 10.32 -21.09 -0.13
C LYS A 29 11.65 -20.49 -0.52
N ASN A 30 12.18 -19.64 0.35
CA ASN A 30 13.57 -19.21 0.28
C ASN A 30 14.41 -20.50 0.33
N VAL A 31 15.13 -20.80 -0.74
CA VAL A 31 15.84 -22.08 -0.97
C VAL A 31 16.91 -22.38 0.10
N ASN A 32 17.16 -21.44 1.01
CA ASN A 32 18.14 -21.53 2.10
C ASN A 32 17.53 -21.47 3.52
N GLY A 33 16.20 -21.50 3.67
CA GLY A 33 15.55 -21.50 4.99
C GLY A 33 15.68 -20.19 5.79
N LYS A 34 16.05 -19.09 5.12
CA LYS A 34 16.20 -17.77 5.76
C LYS A 34 14.97 -16.90 5.50
N THR A 35 14.49 -16.22 6.53
CA THR A 35 13.34 -15.31 6.42
C THR A 35 13.80 -13.95 5.90
N PRO A 36 13.22 -13.44 4.80
CA PRO A 36 13.50 -12.07 4.36
C PRO A 36 12.91 -11.04 5.33
N LEU A 37 13.50 -9.85 5.36
CA LEU A 37 12.93 -8.71 6.10
C LEU A 37 11.63 -8.27 5.44
N ILE A 38 10.56 -8.09 6.20
CA ILE A 38 9.27 -7.65 5.67
C ILE A 38 9.11 -6.15 5.92
N VAL A 39 8.74 -5.42 4.87
CA VAL A 39 8.50 -3.98 4.89
C VAL A 39 7.12 -3.72 4.31
N ILE A 40 6.24 -3.08 5.06
CA ILE A 40 4.91 -2.65 4.60
C ILE A 40 4.88 -1.13 4.61
N ASP A 41 4.58 -0.53 3.46
CA ASP A 41 4.47 0.94 3.28
C ASP A 41 5.69 1.74 3.78
N GLY A 42 6.87 1.11 3.73
CA GLY A 42 8.15 1.69 4.16
C GLY A 42 8.53 1.42 5.62
N GLU A 43 7.66 0.78 6.40
CA GLU A 43 7.93 0.38 7.79
C GLU A 43 8.33 -1.10 7.87
N ILE A 44 9.37 -1.41 8.65
CA ILE A 44 9.78 -2.78 8.92
C ILE A 44 8.78 -3.41 9.89
N VAL A 45 8.13 -4.49 9.47
CA VAL A 45 7.11 -5.18 10.25
C VAL A 45 7.50 -6.61 10.57
N SER A 46 6.84 -7.20 11.57
CA SER A 46 6.95 -8.63 11.85
C SER A 46 6.07 -9.48 10.94
N GLU A 47 6.37 -10.78 10.87
CA GLU A 47 5.55 -11.76 10.14
C GLU A 47 4.09 -11.78 10.61
N GLU A 48 3.84 -11.55 11.90
CA GLU A 48 2.49 -11.52 12.47
C GLU A 48 1.65 -10.38 11.91
N VAL A 49 2.26 -9.22 11.67
CA VAL A 49 1.58 -8.06 11.08
C VAL A 49 1.28 -8.33 9.62
N MET A 50 2.22 -8.92 8.88
CA MET A 50 2.02 -9.34 7.50
C MET A 50 0.93 -10.41 7.35
N ALA A 51 0.86 -11.38 8.28
CA ALA A 51 -0.16 -12.42 8.26
C ALA A 51 -1.58 -11.89 8.46
N LYS A 52 -1.72 -10.70 9.08
CA LYS A 52 -3.00 -10.01 9.27
C LYS A 52 -3.35 -9.09 8.09
N LEU A 53 -2.48 -8.95 7.09
CA LEU A 53 -2.72 -8.08 5.96
C LEU A 53 -3.69 -8.73 4.98
N ASP A 54 -4.78 -8.03 4.67
CA ASP A 54 -5.75 -8.48 3.68
C ASP A 54 -5.17 -8.43 2.27
N GLN A 55 -5.32 -9.52 1.50
CA GLN A 55 -4.83 -9.57 0.13
C GLN A 55 -5.47 -8.49 -0.78
N GLU A 56 -6.71 -8.08 -0.49
CA GLU A 56 -7.38 -7.03 -1.23
C GLU A 56 -6.73 -5.66 -1.07
N THR A 57 -6.07 -5.42 0.07
CA THR A 57 -5.40 -4.16 0.37
C THR A 57 -3.98 -4.12 -0.16
N ILE A 58 -3.45 -5.20 -0.74
CA ILE A 58 -2.12 -5.19 -1.36
C ILE A 58 -2.18 -4.53 -2.74
N GLU A 59 -1.36 -3.50 -2.96
CA GLU A 59 -1.15 -2.84 -4.25
C GLU A 59 -0.07 -3.55 -5.05
N SER A 60 1.11 -3.71 -4.45
CA SER A 60 2.24 -4.38 -5.08
C SER A 60 3.12 -5.08 -4.05
N ILE A 61 3.80 -6.12 -4.50
CA ILE A 61 4.81 -6.83 -3.72
C ILE A 61 6.09 -6.84 -4.54
N ASP A 62 7.12 -6.21 -4.01
CA ASP A 62 8.46 -6.13 -4.58
C ASP A 62 9.43 -6.96 -3.72
N VAL A 63 10.32 -7.70 -4.37
CA VAL A 63 11.34 -8.50 -3.67
C VAL A 63 12.72 -7.95 -4.03
N LEU A 64 13.43 -7.44 -3.03
CA LEU A 64 14.82 -7.03 -3.17
C LEU A 64 15.76 -8.15 -2.75
N LYS A 65 16.74 -8.43 -3.60
CA LYS A 65 17.78 -9.44 -3.38
C LYS A 65 19.17 -8.81 -3.45
N ASP A 66 20.15 -9.52 -2.91
CA ASP A 66 21.57 -9.20 -2.99
C ASP A 66 21.94 -7.80 -2.45
N LYS A 67 22.75 -7.06 -3.20
CA LYS A 67 23.31 -5.76 -2.77
C LYS A 67 22.28 -4.65 -2.68
N SER A 68 21.18 -4.72 -3.42
CA SER A 68 20.13 -3.70 -3.39
C SER A 68 19.35 -3.70 -2.07
N ALA A 69 19.16 -4.89 -1.49
CA ALA A 69 18.51 -5.04 -0.19
C ALA A 69 19.38 -4.49 0.95
N THR A 70 20.68 -4.80 0.95
CA THR A 70 21.62 -4.32 1.97
C THR A 70 21.93 -2.82 1.84
N ALA A 71 21.86 -2.27 0.62
CA ALA A 71 22.03 -0.83 0.41
C ALA A 71 20.91 0.01 1.07
N LEU A 72 19.68 -0.51 1.10
CA LEU A 72 18.53 0.21 1.66
C LEU A 72 18.25 -0.13 3.12
N TYR A 73 18.41 -1.40 3.51
CA TYR A 73 18.01 -1.90 4.84
C TYR A 73 19.19 -2.42 5.68
N GLY A 74 20.43 -2.23 5.22
CA GLY A 74 21.64 -2.61 5.94
C GLY A 74 21.77 -4.13 6.14
N ASP A 75 22.37 -4.53 7.27
CA ASP A 75 22.56 -5.94 7.60
C ASP A 75 21.26 -6.74 7.69
N LYS A 76 20.14 -6.08 8.01
CA LYS A 76 18.81 -6.71 8.07
C LYS A 76 18.31 -7.17 6.70
N GLY A 77 18.81 -6.56 5.62
CA GLY A 77 18.47 -6.94 4.24
C GLY A 77 19.36 -8.04 3.65
N LYS A 78 20.32 -8.59 4.41
CA LYS A 78 21.26 -9.62 3.91
C LYS A 78 20.57 -10.88 3.39
N ASP A 79 19.43 -11.23 3.99
CA ASP A 79 18.65 -12.40 3.63
C ASP A 79 17.50 -12.08 2.65
N GLY A 80 17.50 -10.86 2.10
CA GLY A 80 16.50 -10.31 1.19
C GLY A 80 15.46 -9.45 1.90
N VAL A 81 14.74 -8.62 1.13
CA VAL A 81 13.68 -7.74 1.65
C VAL A 81 12.42 -7.92 0.81
N LEU A 82 11.30 -8.19 1.47
CA LEU A 82 9.97 -8.22 0.91
C LEU A 82 9.30 -6.87 1.18
N ILE A 83 9.14 -6.05 0.13
CA ILE A 83 8.45 -4.77 0.21
C ILE A 83 7.02 -4.97 -0.27
N ILE A 84 6.07 -4.73 0.61
CA ILE A 84 4.64 -4.71 0.29
C ILE A 84 4.18 -3.26 0.33
N LYS A 85 3.55 -2.83 -0.75
CA LYS A 85 2.80 -1.57 -0.78
C LYS A 85 1.33 -1.91 -0.66
N THR A 86 0.63 -1.26 0.25
CA THR A 86 -0.81 -1.40 0.34
C THR A 86 -1.48 -0.38 -0.58
N LYS A 87 -2.58 -0.79 -1.22
CA LYS A 87 -3.50 0.14 -1.87
C LYS A 87 -3.90 1.09 -0.77
N ALA A 88 -3.70 2.37 -1.02
CA ALA A 88 -4.14 3.44 -0.15
C ALA A 88 -5.68 3.45 -0.01
N LYS A 89 -6.24 2.48 0.73
CA LYS A 89 -7.58 2.59 1.31
C LYS A 89 -7.44 3.50 2.52
N GLY A 90 -7.38 4.79 2.25
CA GLY A 90 -7.90 5.82 3.15
C GLY A 90 -7.26 5.96 4.54
N LEU A 91 -6.02 5.49 4.75
CA LEU A 91 -5.27 5.75 6.00
C LEU A 91 -4.01 6.58 5.74
N LYS A 92 -4.06 7.54 4.82
CA LYS A 92 -3.45 8.80 5.23
C LYS A 92 -4.26 9.21 6.45
N GLU A 93 -3.61 9.56 7.55
CA GLU A 93 -4.21 10.43 8.55
C GLU A 93 -4.55 11.76 7.86
N SER A 94 -5.55 11.73 6.98
CA SER A 94 -6.17 12.92 6.46
C SER A 94 -6.80 13.52 7.69
N ASN A 95 -6.24 14.63 8.13
CA ASN A 95 -6.85 15.51 9.09
C ASN A 95 -7.63 16.56 8.28
N PRO A 96 -8.80 16.21 7.70
CA PRO A 96 -9.52 17.15 6.87
C PRO A 96 -9.92 18.35 7.71
N LEU A 97 -9.89 19.52 7.08
CA LEU A 97 -10.41 20.72 7.70
C LEU A 97 -11.92 20.59 7.89
N VAL A 98 -12.40 20.85 9.08
CA VAL A 98 -13.83 20.78 9.37
C VAL A 98 -14.42 22.18 9.42
N VAL A 99 -15.50 22.41 8.69
CA VAL A 99 -16.17 23.70 8.57
C VAL A 99 -17.64 23.51 8.91
N LEU A 100 -18.13 24.20 9.93
CA LEU A 100 -19.52 24.23 10.33
C LEU A 100 -20.10 25.62 10.02
N ASP A 101 -21.15 25.67 9.20
CA ASP A 101 -21.86 26.91 8.86
C ASP A 101 -20.94 28.05 8.37
N GLY A 102 -19.89 27.66 7.61
CA GLY A 102 -18.88 28.58 7.07
C GLY A 102 -17.73 28.92 8.03
N LYS A 103 -17.74 28.40 9.26
CA LYS A 103 -16.67 28.60 10.25
C LYS A 103 -15.82 27.35 10.40
N ILE A 104 -14.49 27.50 10.39
CA ILE A 104 -13.57 26.40 10.71
C ILE A 104 -13.75 26.02 12.18
N VAL A 105 -13.99 24.74 12.43
CA VAL A 105 -14.18 24.16 13.76
C VAL A 105 -13.19 23.01 13.98
N THR A 106 -12.95 22.69 15.25
CA THR A 106 -12.13 21.54 15.62
C THR A 106 -12.91 20.23 15.52
N LYS A 107 -12.19 19.10 15.45
CA LYS A 107 -12.81 17.77 15.50
C LYS A 107 -13.66 17.57 16.77
N THR A 108 -13.23 18.13 17.90
CA THR A 108 -13.99 18.07 19.16
C THR A 108 -15.31 18.84 19.07
N GLU A 109 -15.32 20.02 18.46
CA GLU A 109 -16.57 20.77 18.24
C GLU A 109 -17.51 20.01 17.32
N MET A 110 -16.96 19.38 16.27
CA MET A 110 -17.68 18.51 15.33
C MET A 110 -18.30 17.29 16.02
N ASP A 111 -17.55 16.60 16.88
CA ASP A 111 -18.00 15.40 17.59
C ASP A 111 -19.13 15.72 18.59
N ASN A 112 -19.18 16.94 19.09
CA ASN A 112 -20.26 17.42 19.98
C ASN A 112 -21.52 17.87 19.22
N LEU A 113 -21.51 17.89 17.88
CA LEU A 113 -22.70 18.23 17.11
C LEU A 113 -23.74 17.12 17.16
N SER A 114 -24.99 17.51 17.38
CA SER A 114 -26.10 16.57 17.28
C SER A 114 -26.37 16.24 15.82
N PRO A 115 -26.51 14.95 15.44
CA PRO A 115 -26.89 14.56 14.09
C PRO A 115 -28.25 15.14 13.66
N HIS A 116 -29.14 15.43 14.62
CA HIS A 116 -30.48 15.95 14.34
C HIS A 116 -30.46 17.40 13.82
N SER A 117 -29.43 18.18 14.21
CA SER A 117 -29.27 19.57 13.76
C SER A 117 -28.53 19.68 12.43
N ILE A 118 -28.01 18.59 11.86
CA ILE A 118 -27.30 18.63 10.58
C ILE A 118 -28.31 18.65 9.43
N GLU A 119 -28.20 19.64 8.56
CA GLU A 119 -28.95 19.74 7.30
C GLU A 119 -28.25 18.96 6.19
N SER A 120 -26.94 19.19 6.03
CA SER A 120 -26.15 18.54 4.98
C SER A 120 -24.67 18.47 5.34
N ILE A 121 -24.00 17.46 4.76
CA ILE A 121 -22.54 17.28 4.83
C ILE A 121 -22.01 17.21 3.40
N ASN A 122 -21.01 18.01 3.10
CA ASN A 122 -20.31 18.02 1.82
C ASN A 122 -18.81 17.81 2.03
N VAL A 123 -18.18 17.02 1.16
CA VAL A 123 -16.75 16.71 1.25
C VAL A 123 -16.04 17.26 0.01
N LEU A 124 -15.19 18.26 0.20
CA LEU A 124 -14.34 18.81 -0.84
C LEU A 124 -12.96 18.14 -0.82
N LYS A 125 -12.43 17.84 -2.00
CA LYS A 125 -11.12 17.20 -2.19
C LYS A 125 -10.32 17.89 -3.28
N GLY A 126 -8.99 17.76 -3.20
CA GLY A 126 -8.07 18.28 -4.22
C GLY A 126 -8.28 19.76 -4.49
N LYS A 127 -8.32 20.14 -5.77
CA LYS A 127 -8.40 21.54 -6.21
C LYS A 127 -9.58 22.30 -5.60
N ASN A 128 -10.77 21.67 -5.52
CA ASN A 128 -11.97 22.31 -4.95
C ASN A 128 -11.81 22.69 -3.47
N ALA A 129 -11.04 21.91 -2.72
CA ALA A 129 -10.75 22.20 -1.32
C ALA A 129 -9.67 23.29 -1.20
N THR A 130 -8.59 23.18 -1.97
CA THR A 130 -7.47 24.13 -1.92
C THR A 130 -7.81 25.49 -2.53
N ASP A 131 -8.75 25.58 -3.47
CA ASP A 131 -9.21 26.85 -4.04
C ASP A 131 -9.92 27.71 -2.99
N LEU A 132 -10.63 27.09 -2.04
CA LEU A 132 -11.39 27.78 -0.99
C LEU A 132 -10.62 27.94 0.32
N TYR A 133 -9.85 26.92 0.70
CA TYR A 133 -9.19 26.82 2.02
C TYR A 133 -7.65 26.74 1.94
N ALA A 134 -7.09 26.95 0.75
CA ALA A 134 -5.64 26.97 0.49
C ALA A 134 -4.93 25.72 1.06
N GLU A 135 -3.76 25.93 1.67
CA GLU A 135 -2.93 24.89 2.29
C GLU A 135 -3.69 24.03 3.31
N LYS A 136 -4.68 24.61 4.02
CA LYS A 136 -5.47 23.89 5.03
C LYS A 136 -6.43 22.88 4.42
N GLY A 137 -6.77 23.02 3.15
CA GLY A 137 -7.65 22.09 2.42
C GLY A 137 -6.91 20.95 1.71
N LYS A 138 -5.58 20.86 1.84
CA LYS A 138 -4.76 19.83 1.16
C LYS A 138 -5.18 18.40 1.52
N ASP A 139 -5.60 18.20 2.77
CA ASP A 139 -6.07 16.91 3.28
C ASP A 139 -7.59 16.72 3.12
N GLY A 140 -8.25 17.63 2.40
CA GLY A 140 -9.69 17.68 2.20
C GLY A 140 -10.42 18.59 3.19
N VAL A 141 -11.67 18.91 2.89
CA VAL A 141 -12.52 19.77 3.73
C VAL A 141 -13.88 19.12 3.88
N ILE A 142 -14.36 19.01 5.12
CA ILE A 142 -15.72 18.57 5.44
C ILE A 142 -16.52 19.82 5.80
N ILE A 143 -17.51 20.15 4.99
CA ILE A 143 -18.44 21.26 5.22
C ILE A 143 -19.73 20.68 5.76
N ILE A 144 -20.14 21.17 6.93
CA ILE A 144 -21.40 20.82 7.58
C ILE A 144 -22.25 22.07 7.65
N THR A 145 -23.49 21.92 7.23
CA THR A 145 -24.51 22.96 7.33
C THR A 145 -25.55 22.49 8.34
N SER A 146 -25.87 23.34 9.31
CA SER A 146 -26.91 23.08 10.31
C SER A 146 -28.28 23.49 9.78
N LYS A 147 -29.34 22.79 10.19
CA LYS A 147 -30.72 23.12 9.84
C LYS A 147 -31.06 24.53 10.35
N LYS A 148 -31.49 25.40 9.45
CA LYS A 148 -32.11 26.67 9.80
C LYS A 148 -33.49 26.39 10.40
N ASN A 149 -33.62 26.62 11.71
CA ASN A 149 -34.93 26.70 12.38
C ASN A 149 -35.57 28.06 12.14
#